data_AF-A0A7C9VH33-F1
#
_entry.id   AF-A0A7C9VH33-F1
#
_cell.length_a   1.000
_cell.length_b   1.000
_cell.length_c   1.000
_cell.angle_alpha   90.00
_cell.angle_beta   90.00
_cell.angle_gamma   90.00
#
_symmetry.space_group_name_H-M   'P 1'
#
loop_
_entity.id
_entity.type
_entity.pdbx_description
1 polymer ?
#
loop_
_entity_poly.entity_id
_entity_poly.type
_entity_poly.pdbx_seq_one_letter_code
_entity_poly.pdbx_strand_id
1 'polypeptide(L)'
;MFEIPTWDAASQKKARDALLLLAATLPDSKRMFGSKDQTDPVRHLIGAATGWGGNPERDAMYLTVTPAKNDGSTVYRLQVKDVPVDGFWSITMYNAGGYIEPNPYGAYSINNITAKKEADGSVYVQFGGCDGKIPNCLPTTGGWNYWVRLYRPSEKILTGAWKFPEPLPVN
;
A
#
# COMPACT_ATOMS: atom_id res chain seq x y z
N MET A 1 -30.79 -17.44 -1.22
CA MET A 1 -30.30 -16.26 -0.47
C MET A 1 -28.97 -16.66 0.15
N PHE A 2 -27.93 -15.82 0.08
CA PHE A 2 -26.69 -16.12 0.80
C PHE A 2 -26.91 -15.83 2.28
N GLU A 3 -26.75 -16.84 3.12
CA GLU A 3 -26.78 -16.68 4.57
C GLU A 3 -25.35 -16.52 5.07
N ILE A 4 -25.11 -15.46 5.84
CA ILE A 4 -23.80 -15.21 6.43
C ILE A 4 -23.62 -16.24 7.56
N PRO A 5 -22.60 -17.12 7.50
CA PRO A 5 -22.38 -18.08 8.57
C PRO A 5 -22.07 -17.37 9.89
N THR A 6 -22.55 -17.95 11.00
CA THR A 6 -22.20 -17.47 12.35
C THR A 6 -20.76 -17.88 12.67
N TRP A 7 -19.80 -17.02 12.33
CA TRP A 7 -18.39 -17.24 12.62
C TRP A 7 -18.07 -16.95 14.09
N ASP A 8 -17.21 -17.77 14.70
CA ASP A 8 -16.58 -17.42 15.97
C ASP A 8 -15.61 -16.26 15.76
N ALA A 9 -16.03 -15.06 16.20
CA ALA A 9 -15.30 -13.83 15.93
C ALA A 9 -13.89 -13.81 16.56
N ALA A 10 -13.72 -14.45 17.71
CA ALA A 10 -12.43 -14.49 18.42
C ALA A 10 -11.41 -15.36 17.66
N SER A 11 -11.83 -16.54 17.21
CA SER A 11 -11.05 -17.46 16.38
C SER A 11 -10.74 -16.87 15.02
N GLN A 12 -11.74 -16.27 14.35
CA GLN A 12 -11.53 -15.57 13.08
C GLN A 12 -10.50 -14.45 13.22
N LYS A 13 -10.62 -13.62 14.27
CA LYS A 13 -9.66 -12.54 14.54
C LYS A 13 -8.26 -13.10 14.76
N LYS A 14 -8.12 -14.16 15.57
CA LYS A 14 -6.81 -14.80 15.84
C LYS A 14 -6.16 -15.31 14.56
N ALA A 15 -6.91 -15.97 13.67
CA ALA A 15 -6.41 -16.44 12.38
C ALA A 15 -6.00 -15.27 11.47
N ARG A 16 -6.84 -14.24 11.39
CA ARG A 16 -6.55 -13.04 10.59
C ARG A 16 -5.29 -12.35 11.08
N ASP A 17 -5.14 -12.13 12.38
CA ASP A 17 -3.97 -11.46 12.96
C ASP A 17 -2.67 -12.21 12.63
N ALA A 18 -2.68 -13.55 12.68
CA ALA A 18 -1.53 -14.36 12.27
C ALA A 18 -1.19 -14.20 10.78
N LEU A 19 -2.21 -14.14 9.90
CA LEU A 19 -2.02 -13.89 8.48
C LEU A 19 -1.52 -12.47 8.18
N LEU A 20 -1.95 -11.46 8.95
CA LEU A 20 -1.43 -10.10 8.83
C LEU A 20 0.06 -10.03 9.17
N LEU A 21 0.51 -10.75 10.21
CA LEU A 21 1.92 -10.85 10.55
C LEU A 21 2.74 -11.51 9.43
N LEU A 22 2.23 -12.59 8.84
CA LEU A 22 2.88 -13.23 7.68
C LEU A 22 2.90 -12.29 6.47
N ALA A 23 1.79 -11.58 6.20
CA ALA A 23 1.70 -10.63 5.10
C ALA A 23 2.74 -9.50 5.20
N ALA A 24 3.04 -9.04 6.42
CA ALA A 24 4.02 -7.99 6.65
C ALA A 24 5.45 -8.38 6.22
N THR A 25 5.72 -9.67 5.99
CA THR A 25 7.00 -10.18 5.49
C THR A 25 7.06 -10.26 3.96
N LEU A 26 5.94 -10.03 3.26
CA LEU A 26 5.86 -10.11 1.81
C LEU A 26 6.04 -8.71 1.18
N PRO A 27 6.75 -8.60 0.05
CA PRO A 27 6.97 -7.31 -0.61
C PRO A 27 5.80 -6.85 -1.49
N ASP A 28 4.92 -7.77 -1.89
CA ASP A 28 3.94 -7.54 -2.94
C ASP A 28 2.72 -8.47 -2.85
N SER A 29 1.72 -8.14 -3.66
CA SER A 29 0.50 -8.92 -3.85
C SER A 29 0.57 -10.00 -4.92
N LYS A 30 1.76 -10.37 -5.40
CA LYS A 30 1.87 -11.35 -6.50
C LYS A 30 1.15 -12.63 -6.13
N ARG A 31 0.39 -13.16 -7.10
CA ARG A 31 -0.37 -14.42 -6.95
C ARG A 31 -1.39 -14.43 -5.80
N MET A 32 -1.78 -13.27 -5.23
CA MET A 32 -2.80 -13.19 -4.17
C MET A 32 -4.24 -13.18 -4.71
N PHE A 33 -4.46 -12.59 -5.89
CA PHE A 33 -5.79 -12.31 -6.44
C PHE A 33 -5.94 -12.79 -7.88
N GLY A 34 -7.17 -13.16 -8.26
CA GLY A 34 -7.52 -13.62 -9.61
C GLY A 34 -8.20 -14.98 -9.62
N SER A 35 -8.20 -15.64 -10.79
CA SER A 35 -8.73 -17.00 -10.92
C SER A 35 -7.82 -18.02 -10.23
N LYS A 36 -8.36 -19.23 -9.99
CA LYS A 36 -7.66 -20.29 -9.25
C LYS A 36 -6.31 -20.70 -9.85
N ASP A 37 -6.15 -20.60 -11.17
CA ASP A 37 -4.92 -20.86 -11.91
C ASP A 37 -3.91 -19.70 -11.87
N GLN A 38 -4.37 -18.50 -11.50
CA GLN A 38 -3.54 -17.31 -11.40
C GLN A 38 -2.96 -17.11 -10.00
N THR A 39 -3.52 -17.77 -8.98
CA THR A 39 -3.11 -17.60 -7.59
C THR A 39 -2.26 -18.75 -7.07
N ASP A 40 -1.41 -18.44 -6.08
CA ASP A 40 -0.74 -19.43 -5.25
C ASP A 40 -1.61 -19.65 -4.00
N PRO A 41 -1.88 -20.88 -3.53
CA PRO A 41 -2.81 -21.12 -2.42
C PRO A 41 -2.46 -20.38 -1.13
N VAL A 42 -1.16 -20.26 -0.81
CA VAL A 42 -0.70 -19.58 0.41
C VAL A 42 -0.82 -18.07 0.23
N ARG A 43 -0.35 -17.54 -0.90
CA ARG A 43 -0.52 -16.11 -1.25
C ARG A 43 -1.99 -15.72 -1.27
N HIS A 44 -2.86 -16.56 -1.82
CA HIS A 44 -4.29 -16.31 -1.90
C HIS A 44 -4.95 -16.24 -0.52
N LEU A 45 -4.62 -17.17 0.39
CA LEU A 45 -5.09 -17.14 1.78
C LEU A 45 -4.68 -15.84 2.49
N ILE A 46 -3.43 -15.41 2.31
CA ILE A 46 -2.92 -14.15 2.86
C ILE A 46 -3.66 -12.96 2.25
N GLY A 47 -3.84 -12.94 0.93
CA GLY A 47 -4.59 -11.91 0.21
C GLY A 47 -6.04 -11.77 0.69
N ALA A 48 -6.72 -12.88 0.93
CA ALA A 48 -8.09 -12.90 1.44
C ALA A 48 -8.22 -12.24 2.84
N ALA A 49 -7.19 -12.36 3.68
CA ALA A 49 -7.17 -11.76 5.01
C ALA A 49 -6.78 -10.27 5.02
N THR A 50 -5.98 -9.84 4.04
CA THR A 50 -5.28 -8.54 4.03
C THR A 50 -5.88 -7.53 3.05
N GLY A 51 -6.44 -7.99 1.94
CA GLY A 51 -6.86 -7.14 0.82
C GLY A 51 -8.06 -7.71 0.08
N TRP A 52 -9.15 -7.95 0.81
CA TRP A 52 -10.41 -8.41 0.22
C TRP A 52 -10.82 -7.51 -0.96
N GLY A 53 -11.19 -8.12 -2.09
CA GLY A 53 -11.54 -7.42 -3.32
C GLY A 53 -10.36 -6.96 -4.19
N GLY A 54 -9.13 -7.41 -3.89
CA GLY A 54 -7.97 -7.14 -4.72
C GLY A 54 -8.10 -7.66 -6.14
N ASN A 55 -7.49 -6.95 -7.09
CA ASN A 55 -7.49 -7.30 -8.51
C ASN A 55 -6.31 -8.23 -8.86
N PRO A 56 -6.43 -9.04 -9.94
CA PRO A 56 -5.28 -9.72 -10.53
C PRO A 56 -4.15 -8.73 -10.85
N GLU A 57 -2.91 -9.19 -10.78
CA GLU A 57 -1.71 -8.32 -10.90
C GLU A 57 -1.63 -7.51 -12.21
N ARG A 58 -2.17 -8.04 -13.31
CA ARG A 58 -2.28 -7.34 -14.60
C ARG A 58 -3.18 -6.10 -14.55
N ASP A 59 -4.17 -6.11 -13.66
CA ASP A 59 -5.18 -5.06 -13.53
C ASP A 59 -4.79 -4.10 -12.40
N ALA A 60 -4.28 -4.61 -11.28
CA ALA A 60 -3.57 -3.83 -10.28
C ALA A 60 -2.55 -4.67 -9.50
N MET A 61 -1.35 -4.14 -9.33
CA MET A 61 -0.33 -4.70 -8.44
C MET A 61 -0.18 -3.82 -7.19
N TYR A 62 -0.11 -4.45 -6.03
CA TYR A 62 0.01 -3.77 -4.74
C TYR A 62 1.38 -4.06 -4.13
N LEU A 63 2.08 -3.01 -3.72
CA LEU A 63 3.34 -3.09 -2.97
C LEU A 63 3.07 -2.66 -1.53
N THR A 64 3.56 -3.43 -0.57
CA THR A 64 3.39 -3.15 0.86
C THR A 64 4.71 -2.74 1.46
N VAL A 65 4.77 -1.56 2.08
CA VAL A 65 6.02 -1.02 2.62
C VAL A 65 5.84 -0.67 4.09
N THR A 66 6.75 -1.21 4.91
CA THR A 66 6.93 -0.86 6.31
C THR A 66 8.27 -0.15 6.46
N PRO A 67 8.30 1.14 6.81
CA PRO A 67 9.54 1.91 6.97
C PRO A 67 10.43 1.36 8.10
N ALA A 68 11.75 1.55 7.96
CA ALA A 68 12.74 1.02 8.91
C ALA A 68 12.62 1.63 10.32
N LYS A 69 12.49 2.96 10.43
CA LYS A 69 12.13 3.66 11.68
C LYS A 69 10.65 4.00 11.65
N ASN A 70 9.87 3.19 12.36
CA ASN A 70 8.42 3.25 12.36
C ASN A 70 7.87 3.81 13.68
N ASP A 71 8.46 4.92 14.14
CA ASP A 71 8.13 5.61 15.38
C ASP A 71 6.98 6.62 15.23
N GLY A 72 6.61 6.94 13.98
CA GLY A 72 5.59 7.94 13.65
C GLY A 72 6.11 9.39 13.67
N SER A 73 7.35 9.63 14.10
CA SER A 73 7.96 10.96 14.21
C SER A 73 9.10 11.19 13.21
N THR A 74 9.79 10.14 12.78
CA THR A 74 10.79 10.20 11.71
C THR A 74 10.09 10.58 10.41
N VAL A 75 10.50 11.71 9.82
CA VAL A 75 9.99 12.19 8.53
C VAL A 75 10.68 11.44 7.41
N TYR A 76 9.93 11.01 6.40
CA TYR A 76 10.47 10.40 5.20
C TYR A 76 10.08 11.20 3.96
N ARG A 77 10.93 11.15 2.94
CA ARG A 77 10.63 11.67 1.59
C ARG A 77 10.82 10.59 0.55
N LEU A 78 9.89 10.57 -0.39
CA LEU A 78 9.86 9.68 -1.53
C LEU A 78 9.73 10.52 -2.80
N GLN A 79 10.63 10.33 -3.75
CA GLN A 79 10.53 10.91 -5.08
C GLN A 79 10.03 9.84 -6.05
N VAL A 80 8.90 10.10 -6.71
CA VAL A 80 8.30 9.18 -7.68
C VAL A 80 8.33 9.80 -9.07
N LYS A 81 8.86 9.07 -10.06
CA LYS A 81 8.96 9.53 -11.44
C LYS A 81 8.86 8.34 -12.41
N ASP A 82 8.30 8.58 -13.59
CA ASP A 82 8.30 7.65 -14.73
C ASP A 82 7.83 6.21 -14.39
N VAL A 83 6.77 6.12 -13.56
CA VAL A 83 6.18 4.84 -13.16
C VAL A 83 5.48 4.21 -14.36
N PRO A 84 5.87 3.00 -14.82
CA PRO A 84 5.40 2.44 -16.08
C PRO A 84 4.06 1.72 -15.90
N VAL A 85 3.00 2.51 -15.66
CA VAL A 85 1.59 2.10 -15.53
C VAL A 85 0.76 2.74 -16.64
N ASP A 86 -0.21 2.01 -17.19
CA ASP A 86 -1.14 2.54 -18.22
C ASP A 86 -2.33 3.28 -17.60
N GLY A 87 -2.63 3.04 -16.33
CA GLY A 87 -3.67 3.72 -15.59
C GLY A 87 -3.12 4.88 -14.77
N PHE A 88 -2.85 4.62 -13.50
CA PHE A 88 -2.30 5.57 -12.55
C PHE A 88 -1.64 4.81 -11.41
N TRP A 89 -0.96 5.52 -10.51
CA TRP A 89 -0.50 4.94 -9.26
C TRP A 89 -1.04 5.74 -8.08
N SER A 90 -1.21 5.06 -6.95
CA SER A 90 -1.53 5.72 -5.68
C SER A 90 -0.72 5.17 -4.52
N ILE A 91 -0.54 5.98 -3.50
CA ILE A 91 0.03 5.65 -2.20
C ILE A 91 -1.07 5.88 -1.18
N THR A 92 -1.32 4.92 -0.29
CA THR A 92 -2.32 5.05 0.77
C THR A 92 -1.73 4.66 2.11
N MET A 93 -1.95 5.49 3.13
CA MET A 93 -1.44 5.29 4.48
C MET A 93 -2.36 4.45 5.34
N TYR A 94 -1.75 3.62 6.19
CA TYR A 94 -2.43 2.80 7.18
C TYR A 94 -1.71 2.91 8.53
N ASN A 95 -2.48 2.92 9.61
CA ASN A 95 -1.93 2.85 10.97
C ASN A 95 -1.48 1.41 11.32
N ALA A 96 -0.96 1.21 12.53
CA ALA A 96 -0.50 -0.11 13.01
C ALA A 96 -1.59 -1.21 12.98
N GLY A 97 -2.87 -0.82 13.04
CA GLY A 97 -3.99 -1.75 12.91
C GLY A 97 -4.37 -2.10 11.48
N GLY A 98 -3.72 -1.49 10.47
CA GLY A 98 -4.05 -1.67 9.06
C GLY A 98 -5.27 -0.85 8.60
N TYR A 99 -5.62 0.21 9.33
CA TYR A 99 -6.78 1.06 9.00
C TYR A 99 -6.34 2.44 8.48
N ILE A 100 -7.18 3.03 7.64
CA ILE A 100 -7.07 4.45 7.30
C ILE A 100 -7.59 5.24 8.50
N GLU A 101 -6.69 5.95 9.16
CA GLU A 101 -6.99 6.68 10.39
C GLU A 101 -7.31 8.15 10.09
N PRO A 102 -8.44 8.70 10.57
CA PRO A 102 -8.76 10.11 10.44
C PRO A 102 -7.63 11.00 10.95
N ASN A 103 -7.34 12.08 10.21
CA ASN A 103 -6.33 13.06 10.63
C ASN A 103 -6.79 14.50 10.32
N PRO A 104 -6.22 15.51 11.01
CA PRO A 104 -6.66 16.91 10.89
C PRO A 104 -6.54 17.51 9.49
N TYR A 105 -5.75 16.90 8.60
CA TYR A 105 -5.50 17.39 7.24
C TYR A 105 -6.40 16.73 6.19
N GLY A 106 -7.18 15.70 6.57
CA GLY A 106 -7.94 14.89 5.61
C GLY A 106 -7.06 14.19 4.57
N ALA A 107 -5.78 13.95 4.88
CA ALA A 107 -4.79 13.44 3.95
C ALA A 107 -4.54 11.95 4.17
N TYR A 108 -5.01 11.10 3.24
CA TYR A 108 -4.96 9.64 3.39
C TYR A 108 -4.26 8.93 2.24
N SER A 109 -4.29 9.54 1.06
CA SER A 109 -3.70 8.97 -0.14
C SER A 109 -3.21 10.06 -1.09
N ILE A 110 -2.23 9.70 -1.91
CA ILE A 110 -1.69 10.53 -3.00
C ILE A 110 -1.70 9.69 -4.26
N ASN A 111 -1.99 10.29 -5.41
CA ASN A 111 -1.94 9.64 -6.72
C ASN A 111 -1.33 10.59 -7.76
N ASN A 112 -0.77 10.08 -8.85
CA ASN A 112 -0.16 10.92 -9.89
C ASN A 112 -1.13 11.76 -10.73
N ILE A 113 -2.44 11.56 -10.62
CA ILE A 113 -3.43 12.37 -11.34
C ILE A 113 -3.58 13.72 -10.63
N THR A 114 -3.73 13.71 -9.31
CA THR A 114 -4.03 14.92 -8.51
C THR A 114 -2.86 15.46 -7.71
N ALA A 115 -1.75 14.71 -7.59
CA ALA A 115 -0.57 15.18 -6.87
C ALA A 115 0.03 16.44 -7.52
N LYS A 116 0.60 17.30 -6.68
CA LYS A 116 1.44 18.41 -7.15
C LYS A 116 2.72 17.83 -7.74
N LYS A 117 3.02 18.17 -8.99
CA LYS A 117 4.20 17.72 -9.73
C LYS A 117 5.25 18.83 -9.77
N GLU A 118 6.51 18.43 -9.82
CA GLU A 118 7.64 19.30 -10.14
C GLU A 118 7.71 19.57 -11.64
N ALA A 119 8.56 20.53 -12.03
CA ALA A 119 8.75 20.92 -13.43
C ALA A 119 9.23 19.75 -14.33
N ASP A 120 9.95 18.79 -13.76
CA ASP A 120 10.44 17.60 -14.45
C ASP A 120 9.44 16.43 -14.46
N GLY A 121 8.22 16.66 -13.95
CA GLY A 121 7.15 15.66 -13.85
C GLY A 121 7.24 14.75 -12.64
N SER A 122 8.28 14.84 -11.81
CA SER A 122 8.38 14.04 -10.58
C SER A 122 7.37 14.49 -9.51
N VAL A 123 7.00 13.56 -8.63
CA VAL A 123 6.14 13.81 -7.47
C VAL A 123 6.95 13.52 -6.22
N TYR A 124 7.17 14.54 -5.39
CA TYR A 124 7.65 14.34 -4.03
C TYR A 124 6.47 14.05 -3.11
N VAL A 125 6.60 12.99 -2.32
CA VAL A 125 5.70 12.63 -1.23
C VAL A 125 6.46 12.71 0.08
N GLN A 126 5.89 13.41 1.06
CA GLN A 126 6.42 13.43 2.41
C GLN A 126 5.53 12.60 3.34
N PHE A 127 6.15 11.76 4.16
CA PHE A 127 5.50 11.05 5.25
C PHE A 127 5.94 11.68 6.57
N GLY A 128 4.96 12.09 7.38
CA GLY A 128 5.21 12.75 8.65
C GLY A 128 5.58 14.23 8.53
N GLY A 129 5.59 14.94 9.67
CA GLY A 129 5.93 16.36 9.72
C GLY A 129 4.98 17.27 8.93
N CYS A 130 3.74 16.84 8.71
CA CYS A 130 2.77 17.63 7.95
C CYS A 130 2.27 18.83 8.77
N ASP A 131 2.11 19.97 8.11
CA ASP A 131 1.67 21.23 8.71
C ASP A 131 0.46 21.84 7.96
N GLY A 132 -0.08 21.12 6.97
CA GLY A 132 -1.15 21.57 6.08
C GLY A 132 -0.70 22.47 4.93
N LYS A 133 0.60 22.78 4.83
CA LYS A 133 1.19 23.63 3.77
C LYS A 133 2.12 22.83 2.86
N ILE A 134 2.73 21.77 3.38
CA ILE A 134 3.58 20.87 2.59
C ILE A 134 2.71 20.10 1.59
N PRO A 135 2.92 20.28 0.27
CA PRO A 135 2.16 19.55 -0.74
C PRO A 135 2.47 18.06 -0.65
N ASN A 136 1.49 17.22 -1.01
CA ASN A 136 1.65 15.75 -1.04
C ASN A 136 2.20 15.19 0.30
N CYS A 137 1.76 15.74 1.43
CA CYS A 137 2.16 15.27 2.75
C CYS A 137 1.12 14.30 3.33
N LEU A 138 1.57 13.16 3.82
CA LEU A 138 0.76 12.17 4.50
C LEU A 138 1.19 12.05 5.97
N PRO A 139 0.31 12.35 6.94
CA PRO A 139 0.62 12.19 8.35
C PRO A 139 0.92 10.73 8.71
N THR A 140 1.84 10.54 9.65
CA THR A 140 2.29 9.22 10.13
C THR A 140 1.92 9.03 11.59
N THR A 141 1.67 7.79 11.99
CA THR A 141 1.47 7.36 13.38
C THR A 141 2.43 6.23 13.72
N GLY A 142 2.67 5.93 15.00
CA GLY A 142 3.57 4.82 15.35
C GLY A 142 3.11 3.48 14.74
N GLY A 143 4.03 2.70 14.17
CA GLY A 143 3.71 1.42 13.53
C GLY A 143 2.99 1.52 12.18
N TRP A 144 3.02 2.68 11.52
CA TRP A 144 2.40 2.90 10.21
C TRP A 144 2.98 2.03 9.08
N ASN A 145 2.17 1.78 8.06
CA ASN A 145 2.61 1.22 6.79
C ASN A 145 1.88 1.93 5.65
N TYR A 146 2.33 1.70 4.42
CA TYR A 146 1.62 2.20 3.26
C TYR A 146 1.61 1.20 2.12
N TRP A 147 0.59 1.33 1.28
CA TRP A 147 0.45 0.53 0.09
C TRP A 147 0.63 1.40 -1.13
N VAL A 148 1.48 0.96 -2.05
CA VAL A 148 1.51 1.49 -3.42
C VAL A 148 0.60 0.65 -4.28
N ARG A 149 -0.33 1.28 -4.99
CA ARG A 149 -1.20 0.62 -5.96
C ARG A 149 -0.79 1.04 -7.36
N LEU A 150 -0.46 0.08 -8.20
CA LEU A 150 -0.02 0.27 -9.57
C LEU A 150 -1.14 -0.24 -10.47
N TYR A 151 -1.94 0.65 -11.06
CA TYR A 151 -3.10 0.28 -11.87
C TYR A 151 -2.70 0.06 -13.32
N ARG A 152 -2.99 -1.13 -13.84
CA ARG A 152 -2.53 -1.61 -15.15
C ARG A 152 -1.01 -1.47 -15.32
N PRO A 153 -0.21 -2.15 -14.46
CA PRO A 153 1.23 -2.08 -14.53
C PRO A 153 1.76 -2.76 -15.81
N SER A 154 2.80 -2.18 -16.41
CA SER A 154 3.49 -2.82 -17.53
C SER A 154 4.26 -4.08 -17.11
N GLU A 155 4.66 -4.88 -18.10
CA GLU A 155 5.53 -6.05 -17.92
C GLU A 155 6.83 -5.73 -17.16
N LYS A 156 7.35 -4.52 -17.26
CA LYS A 156 8.57 -4.12 -16.52
C LYS A 156 8.37 -4.22 -15.00
N ILE A 157 7.18 -3.86 -14.51
CA ILE A 157 6.83 -4.01 -13.09
C ILE A 157 6.58 -5.49 -12.76
N LEU A 158 5.78 -6.18 -13.59
CA LEU A 158 5.39 -7.58 -13.32
C LEU A 158 6.60 -8.52 -13.25
N THR A 159 7.57 -8.33 -14.15
CA THR A 159 8.84 -9.08 -14.18
C THR A 159 9.87 -8.60 -13.16
N GLY A 160 9.67 -7.42 -12.55
CA GLY A 160 10.60 -6.81 -11.61
C GLY A 160 11.79 -6.08 -12.25
N ALA A 161 11.79 -5.90 -13.57
CA ALA A 161 12.79 -5.11 -14.31
C ALA A 161 12.75 -3.61 -13.96
N TRP A 162 11.63 -3.13 -13.44
CA TRP A 162 11.48 -1.80 -12.85
C TRP A 162 10.99 -1.94 -11.40
N LYS A 163 11.54 -1.10 -10.51
CA LYS A 163 11.17 -1.09 -9.09
C LYS A 163 10.66 0.28 -8.68
N PHE A 164 9.63 0.28 -7.85
CA PHE A 164 9.13 1.50 -7.24
C PHE A 164 10.17 2.04 -6.25
N PRO A 165 10.42 3.36 -6.21
CA PRO A 165 11.43 3.94 -5.34
C PRO A 165 11.05 3.77 -3.85
N GLU A 166 12.07 3.76 -3.00
CA GLU A 166 11.91 3.65 -1.56
C GLU A 166 12.00 5.03 -0.88
N PRO A 167 11.25 5.24 0.21
CA PRO A 167 11.31 6.48 0.98
C PRO A 167 12.60 6.53 1.79
N LEU A 168 13.23 7.70 1.83
CA LEU A 168 14.43 7.94 2.62
C LEU A 168 14.09 8.84 3.81
N PRO A 169 14.66 8.58 5.01
CA PRO A 169 14.49 9.47 6.14
C PRO A 169 15.10 10.83 5.83
N VAL A 170 14.43 11.90 6.27
CA VAL A 170 14.95 13.26 6.22
C VAL A 170 15.81 13.45 7.46
N ASN A 171 17.06 13.90 7.27
CA ASN A 171 17.98 14.25 8.34
C ASN A 171 17.62 15.60 8.98
#